data_AF-A0A323UWR5-F1
#
_entry.id   AF-A0A323UWR5-F1
#
_cell.length_a   1.000
_cell.length_b   1.000
_cell.length_c   1.000
_cell.angle_alpha   90.00
_cell.angle_beta   90.00
_cell.angle_gamma   90.00
#
_symmetry.space_group_name_H-M   'P 1'
#
loop_
_entity.id
_entity.type
_entity.pdbx_description
1 polymer ?
#
loop_
_entity_poly.entity_id
_entity_poly.type
_entity_poly.pdbx_seq_one_letter_code
_entity_poly.pdbx_strand_id
1 'polypeptide(L)'
;MEFPIGNALTGVATVVAVVISNLLTSRSTTRERLWELRREGYSAILFELAAIERVCDAADSYIHEVGYMAYWEMEARSRHDNDINERMKKLRDRVSSDYLIFSDEFLSLFDGFERALQTDENSTLPDDEHDTFCSAVRNFRPRLSALGRSEIASPKNFGRKIFGIGFRF
;
A
#
# COMPACT_ATOMS: atom_id res chain seq x y z
N MET A 1 -37.10 10.86 56.60
CA MET A 1 -36.51 9.74 55.83
C MET A 1 -35.97 10.32 54.54
N GLU A 2 -34.70 10.74 54.53
CA GLU A 2 -34.04 11.19 53.31
C GLU A 2 -33.50 9.95 52.59
N PHE A 3 -34.08 9.63 51.44
CA PHE A 3 -33.58 8.55 50.60
C PHE A 3 -32.21 8.95 50.02
N PRO A 4 -31.18 8.08 50.06
CA PRO A 4 -29.85 8.37 49.56
C PRO A 4 -29.83 8.26 48.02
N ILE A 5 -30.59 9.11 47.35
CA ILE A 5 -30.71 9.16 45.89
C ILE A 5 -29.38 9.62 45.26
N GLY A 6 -28.60 10.44 45.99
CA GLY A 6 -27.31 10.96 45.53
C GLY A 6 -26.26 9.86 45.25
N ASN A 7 -26.23 8.79 46.05
CA ASN A 7 -25.24 7.72 45.92
C ASN A 7 -25.55 6.75 44.77
N ALA A 8 -26.84 6.53 44.48
CA ALA A 8 -27.27 5.71 43.35
C ALA A 8 -27.00 6.41 42.00
N LEU A 9 -27.22 7.72 41.92
CA LEU A 9 -26.96 8.52 40.72
C LEU A 9 -25.47 8.61 40.38
N THR A 10 -24.60 8.74 41.40
CA THR A 10 -23.15 8.74 41.21
C THR A 10 -22.62 7.37 40.77
N GLY A 11 -23.15 6.28 41.32
CA GLY A 11 -22.79 4.91 40.92
C GLY A 11 -23.17 4.58 39.48
N VAL A 12 -24.37 4.98 39.03
CA VAL A 12 -24.79 4.77 37.64
C VAL A 12 -23.97 5.63 36.67
N ALA A 13 -23.69 6.88 37.02
CA ALA A 13 -22.86 7.77 36.21
C ALA A 13 -21.41 7.27 36.05
N THR A 14 -20.82 6.71 37.11
CA THR A 14 -19.47 6.12 37.03
C THR A 14 -19.43 4.85 36.19
N VAL A 15 -20.41 3.97 36.32
CA VAL A 15 -20.49 2.76 35.47
C VAL A 15 -20.65 3.13 34.01
N VAL A 16 -21.52 4.08 33.67
CA VAL A 16 -21.70 4.58 32.30
C VAL A 16 -20.41 5.23 31.78
N ALA A 17 -19.73 6.04 32.59
CA ALA A 17 -18.46 6.65 32.21
C ALA A 17 -17.35 5.62 31.96
N VAL A 18 -17.28 4.54 32.76
CA VAL A 18 -16.32 3.44 32.56
C VAL A 18 -16.65 2.65 31.29
N VAL A 19 -17.93 2.35 31.04
CA VAL A 19 -18.36 1.65 29.83
C VAL A 19 -18.05 2.49 28.58
N ILE A 20 -18.37 3.79 28.59
CA ILE A 20 -18.05 4.71 27.50
C ILE A 20 -16.54 4.83 27.32
N SER A 21 -15.77 4.96 28.41
CA SER A 21 -14.31 5.02 28.34
C SER A 21 -13.73 3.74 27.77
N ASN A 22 -14.20 2.56 28.18
CA ASN A 22 -13.74 1.28 27.62
C ASN A 22 -14.12 1.13 26.14
N LEU A 23 -15.31 1.58 25.74
CA LEU A 23 -15.73 1.59 24.34
C LEU A 23 -14.90 2.55 23.48
N LEU A 24 -14.62 3.75 24.01
CA LEU A 24 -13.78 4.75 23.34
C LEU A 24 -12.32 4.27 23.25
N THR A 25 -11.79 3.71 24.33
CA THR A 25 -10.44 3.14 24.37
C THR A 25 -10.34 1.96 23.39
N SER A 26 -11.26 1.00 23.45
CA SER A 26 -11.30 -0.12 22.49
C SER A 26 -11.36 0.36 21.04
N ARG A 27 -12.22 1.33 20.71
CA ARG A 27 -12.30 1.93 19.37
C ARG A 27 -11.02 2.66 18.98
N SER A 28 -10.38 3.37 19.91
CA SER A 28 -9.10 4.06 19.67
C SER A 28 -7.98 3.07 19.40
N THR A 29 -7.87 2.00 20.19
CA THR A 29 -6.85 0.95 20.03
C THR A 29 -7.02 0.18 18.73
N THR A 30 -8.26 -0.16 18.34
CA THR A 30 -8.51 -0.83 17.05
C THR A 30 -8.18 0.08 15.87
N ARG A 31 -8.52 1.38 15.95
CA ARG A 31 -8.21 2.36 14.92
C ARG A 31 -6.70 2.58 14.76
N GLU A 32 -5.98 2.66 15.87
CA GLU A 32 -4.53 2.76 15.89
C GLU A 32 -3.88 1.53 15.26
N ARG A 33 -4.31 0.32 15.66
CA ARG A 33 -3.84 -0.94 15.05
C ARG A 33 -4.11 -1.03 13.55
N LEU A 34 -5.30 -0.63 13.10
CA LEU A 34 -5.63 -0.62 11.67
C LEU A 34 -4.80 0.40 10.89
N TRP A 35 -4.54 1.57 11.48
CA TRP A 35 -3.65 2.56 10.89
C TRP A 35 -2.20 2.06 10.84
N GLU A 36 -1.72 1.36 11.87
CA GLU A 36 -0.39 0.74 11.88
C GLU A 36 -0.25 -0.31 10.78
N LEU A 37 -1.22 -1.23 10.67
CA LEU A 37 -1.25 -2.22 9.59
C LEU A 37 -1.26 -1.56 8.22
N ARG A 38 -2.08 -0.52 8.03
CA ARG A 38 -2.11 0.28 6.81
C ARG A 38 -0.75 0.92 6.51
N ARG A 39 -0.14 1.55 7.51
CA ARG A 39 1.17 2.20 7.39
C ARG A 39 2.23 1.19 6.98
N GLU A 40 2.24 0.03 7.60
CA GLU A 40 3.18 -1.05 7.30
C GLU A 40 2.95 -1.63 5.89
N GLY A 41 1.69 -1.89 5.53
CA GLY A 41 1.30 -2.39 4.22
C GLY A 41 1.74 -1.47 3.09
N TYR A 42 1.34 -0.19 3.15
CA TYR A 42 1.73 0.79 2.14
C TYR A 42 3.25 1.00 2.13
N SER A 43 3.91 1.13 3.29
CA SER A 43 5.36 1.36 3.32
C SER A 43 6.15 0.23 2.67
N ALA A 44 5.74 -1.02 2.86
CA ALA A 44 6.35 -2.18 2.22
C ALA A 44 6.20 -2.12 0.68
N ILE A 45 4.99 -1.81 0.18
CA ILE A 45 4.77 -1.66 -1.27
C ILE A 45 5.61 -0.53 -1.85
N LEU A 46 5.63 0.63 -1.18
CA LEU A 46 6.42 1.79 -1.65
C LEU A 46 7.92 1.50 -1.66
N PHE A 47 8.42 0.71 -0.71
CA PHE A 47 9.80 0.26 -0.69
C PHE A 47 10.13 -0.62 -1.89
N GLU A 48 9.29 -1.61 -2.21
CA GLU A 48 9.53 -2.50 -3.35
C GLU A 48 9.42 -1.76 -4.68
N LEU A 49 8.44 -0.86 -4.85
CA LEU A 49 8.33 -0.02 -6.05
C LEU A 49 9.59 0.82 -6.30
N ALA A 50 10.14 1.43 -5.24
CA ALA A 50 11.36 2.22 -5.36
C ALA A 50 12.58 1.35 -5.68
N ALA A 51 12.59 0.10 -5.22
CA ALA A 51 13.68 -0.83 -5.52
C ALA A 51 13.61 -1.34 -6.97
N ILE A 52 12.42 -1.62 -7.50
CA ILE A 52 12.22 -1.95 -8.92
C ILE A 52 12.69 -0.79 -9.83
N GLU A 53 12.32 0.44 -9.50
CA GLU A 53 12.77 1.63 -10.24
C GLU A 53 14.31 1.74 -10.26
N ARG A 54 14.99 1.45 -9.15
CA ARG A 54 16.47 1.43 -9.11
C ARG A 54 17.09 0.34 -9.99
N VAL A 55 16.44 -0.82 -10.11
CA VAL A 55 16.92 -1.86 -11.03
C VAL A 55 16.77 -1.39 -12.48
N CYS A 56 15.67 -0.69 -12.81
CA CYS A 56 15.49 -0.06 -14.12
C CYS A 56 16.60 0.96 -14.40
N ASP A 57 16.89 1.84 -13.45
CA ASP A 57 17.95 2.86 -13.59
C ASP A 57 19.34 2.22 -13.74
N ALA A 58 19.61 1.12 -13.03
CA ALA A 58 20.85 0.36 -13.18
C ALA A 58 20.95 -0.28 -14.57
N ALA A 59 19.90 -0.95 -15.02
CA ALA A 59 19.83 -1.54 -16.36
C ALA A 59 20.05 -0.49 -17.45
N ASP A 60 19.39 0.66 -17.37
CA ASP A 60 19.59 1.79 -18.29
C ASP A 60 21.03 2.28 -18.32
N SER A 61 21.71 2.33 -17.16
CA SER A 61 23.13 2.68 -17.09
C SER A 61 24.00 1.67 -17.85
N TYR A 62 23.76 0.38 -17.68
CA TYR A 62 24.50 -0.66 -18.42
C TYR A 62 24.21 -0.56 -19.92
N ILE A 63 22.95 -0.44 -20.31
CA ILE A 63 22.54 -0.31 -21.72
C ILE A 63 23.17 0.93 -22.35
N HIS A 64 23.26 2.04 -21.62
CA HIS A 64 23.92 3.24 -22.11
C HIS A 64 25.44 3.04 -22.33
N GLU A 65 26.10 2.30 -21.45
CA GLU A 65 27.54 2.06 -21.50
C GLU A 65 27.94 1.03 -22.58
N VAL A 66 27.18 -0.07 -22.72
CA VAL A 66 27.57 -1.20 -23.57
C VAL A 66 26.65 -1.44 -24.77
N GLY A 67 25.49 -0.77 -24.83
CA GLY A 67 24.44 -0.98 -25.83
C GLY A 67 23.48 -2.13 -25.48
N TYR A 68 22.26 -2.08 -26.03
CA TYR A 68 21.18 -3.05 -25.76
C TYR A 68 21.61 -4.51 -26.01
N MET A 69 22.18 -4.78 -27.18
CA MET A 69 22.55 -6.16 -27.56
C MET A 69 23.59 -6.76 -26.61
N ALA A 70 24.61 -5.99 -26.24
CA ALA A 70 25.63 -6.46 -25.30
C ALA A 70 25.04 -6.69 -23.91
N TYR A 71 24.20 -5.78 -23.42
CA TYR A 71 23.50 -5.95 -22.15
C TYR A 71 22.64 -7.23 -22.13
N TRP A 72 21.96 -7.54 -23.23
CA TRP A 72 21.05 -8.70 -23.30
C TRP A 72 21.75 -10.06 -23.17
N GLU A 73 23.03 -10.10 -23.53
CA GLU A 73 23.91 -11.26 -23.42
C GLU A 73 24.66 -11.32 -22.07
N MET A 74 24.61 -10.27 -21.26
CA MET A 74 25.31 -10.19 -19.98
C MET A 74 24.56 -10.92 -18.85
N GLU A 75 25.32 -11.51 -17.93
CA GLU A 75 24.79 -12.07 -16.69
C GLU A 75 24.05 -11.03 -15.84
N ALA A 76 24.44 -9.75 -15.95
CA ALA A 76 23.80 -8.63 -15.26
C ALA A 76 22.29 -8.54 -15.58
N ARG A 77 21.89 -8.77 -16.84
CA ARG A 77 20.47 -8.80 -17.23
C ARG A 77 19.71 -9.87 -16.46
N SER A 78 20.21 -11.11 -16.44
CA SER A 78 19.56 -12.21 -15.70
C SER A 78 19.41 -11.89 -14.21
N ARG A 79 20.41 -11.23 -13.60
CA ARG A 79 20.31 -10.77 -12.21
C ARG A 79 19.23 -9.69 -12.03
N HIS A 80 19.18 -8.70 -12.92
CA HIS A 80 18.14 -7.66 -12.89
C HIS A 80 16.74 -8.24 -13.07
N ASP A 81 16.55 -9.15 -14.03
CA ASP A 81 15.28 -9.82 -14.29
C ASP A 81 14.82 -10.64 -13.06
N ASN A 82 15.74 -11.37 -12.43
CA ASN A 82 15.45 -12.11 -11.21
C ASN A 82 15.08 -11.18 -10.04
N ASP A 83 15.81 -10.09 -9.86
CA ASP A 83 15.52 -9.09 -8.82
C ASP A 83 14.14 -8.44 -9.05
N ILE A 84 13.82 -8.07 -10.29
CA ILE A 84 12.50 -7.53 -10.66
C ILE A 84 11.41 -8.55 -10.35
N ASN A 85 11.58 -9.80 -10.79
CA ASN A 85 10.60 -10.86 -10.58
C ASN A 85 10.35 -11.15 -9.09
N GLU A 86 11.41 -11.22 -8.28
CA GLU A 86 11.30 -11.43 -6.84
C GLU A 86 10.54 -10.28 -6.17
N ARG A 87 10.87 -9.03 -6.52
CA ARG A 87 10.22 -7.84 -5.97
C ARG A 87 8.76 -7.71 -6.39
N MET A 88 8.47 -7.95 -7.66
CA MET A 88 7.09 -7.98 -8.16
C MET A 88 6.27 -9.06 -7.47
N LYS A 89 6.85 -10.24 -7.23
CA LYS A 89 6.19 -11.29 -6.43
C LYS A 89 5.89 -10.80 -5.01
N LYS A 90 6.87 -10.24 -4.28
CA LYS A 90 6.65 -9.70 -2.93
C LYS A 90 5.54 -8.66 -2.90
N LEU A 91 5.49 -7.81 -3.92
CA LEU A 91 4.50 -6.76 -4.03
C LEU A 91 3.09 -7.35 -4.24
N ARG A 92 2.93 -8.30 -5.18
CA ARG A 92 1.66 -9.04 -5.39
C ARG A 92 1.21 -9.82 -4.16
N ASP A 93 2.14 -10.52 -3.51
CA ASP A 93 1.85 -11.29 -2.31
C ASP A 93 1.38 -10.37 -1.18
N ARG A 94 1.96 -9.17 -1.04
CA ARG A 94 1.54 -8.16 -0.07
C ARG A 94 0.16 -7.60 -0.40
N VAL A 95 -0.08 -7.17 -1.64
CA VAL A 95 -1.37 -6.61 -2.07
C VAL A 95 -2.51 -7.63 -1.87
N SER A 96 -2.27 -8.90 -2.21
CA SER A 96 -3.26 -9.97 -2.03
C SER A 96 -3.49 -10.35 -0.57
N SER A 97 -2.44 -10.45 0.24
CA SER A 97 -2.57 -10.80 1.67
C SER A 97 -3.28 -9.71 2.46
N ASP A 98 -3.01 -8.47 2.12
CA ASP A 98 -3.43 -7.29 2.88
C ASP A 98 -4.51 -6.47 2.15
N TYR A 99 -5.25 -7.07 1.21
CA TYR A 99 -6.19 -6.32 0.35
C TYR A 99 -7.20 -5.47 1.12
N LEU A 100 -7.64 -5.93 2.31
CA LEU A 100 -8.62 -5.23 3.16
C LEU A 100 -8.12 -3.91 3.76
N ILE A 101 -6.81 -3.70 3.87
CA ILE A 101 -6.25 -2.46 4.45
C ILE A 101 -6.01 -1.37 3.40
N PHE A 102 -5.96 -1.74 2.13
CA PHE A 102 -5.78 -0.81 1.01
C PHE A 102 -7.10 -0.17 0.57
N SER A 103 -7.02 1.01 -0.04
CA SER A 103 -8.22 1.66 -0.60
C SER A 103 -8.51 1.15 -2.01
N ASP A 104 -9.78 1.13 -2.40
CA ASP A 104 -10.19 0.71 -3.76
C ASP A 104 -9.50 1.53 -4.86
N GLU A 105 -9.25 2.82 -4.59
CA GLU A 105 -8.51 3.70 -5.51
C GLU A 105 -7.07 3.23 -5.69
N PHE A 106 -6.42 2.80 -4.60
CA PHE A 106 -5.07 2.26 -4.65
C PHE A 106 -5.03 0.92 -5.36
N LEU A 107 -5.95 0.01 -5.04
CA LEU A 107 -6.05 -1.29 -5.70
C LEU A 107 -6.31 -1.13 -7.20
N SER A 108 -7.23 -0.24 -7.59
CA SER A 108 -7.51 0.04 -9.00
C SER A 108 -6.30 0.62 -9.74
N LEU A 109 -5.54 1.51 -9.09
CA LEU A 109 -4.31 2.04 -9.66
C LEU A 109 -3.23 0.96 -9.77
N PHE A 110 -3.17 0.05 -8.81
CA PHE A 110 -2.25 -1.08 -8.80
C PHE A 110 -2.60 -2.10 -9.91
N ASP A 111 -3.87 -2.45 -10.09
CA ASP A 111 -4.32 -3.31 -11.20
C ASP A 111 -4.05 -2.66 -12.56
N GLY A 112 -4.11 -1.33 -12.63
CA GLY A 112 -3.69 -0.56 -13.82
C GLY A 112 -2.20 -0.69 -14.09
N PHE A 113 -1.38 -0.64 -13.04
CA PHE A 113 0.06 -0.88 -13.12
C PHE A 113 0.36 -2.31 -13.59
N GLU A 114 -0.25 -3.34 -12.99
CA GLU A 114 -0.03 -4.73 -13.40
C GLU A 114 -0.40 -4.98 -14.86
N ARG A 115 -1.52 -4.42 -15.33
CA ARG A 115 -1.90 -4.51 -16.74
C ARG A 115 -0.93 -3.78 -17.67
N ALA A 116 -0.37 -2.65 -17.24
CA ALA A 116 0.63 -1.93 -18.02
C ALA A 116 1.98 -2.66 -18.11
N LEU A 117 2.25 -3.58 -17.17
CA LEU A 117 3.43 -4.44 -17.21
C LEU A 117 3.24 -5.71 -18.06
N GLN A 118 2.01 -6.04 -18.45
CA GLN A 118 1.75 -7.17 -19.33
C GLN A 118 2.07 -6.75 -20.77
N THR A 119 3.28 -7.07 -21.23
CA THR A 119 3.63 -7.07 -22.65
C THR A 119 3.06 -8.32 -23.33
N ASP A 120 2.58 -8.18 -24.56
CA ASP A 120 2.11 -9.30 -25.36
C ASP A 120 3.33 -10.13 -25.82
N GLU A 121 3.53 -11.30 -25.21
CA GLU A 121 4.66 -12.24 -25.43
C GLU A 121 4.93 -12.56 -26.91
N ASN A 122 3.97 -12.29 -27.82
CA ASN A 122 4.08 -12.61 -29.24
C ASN A 122 4.55 -11.46 -30.15
N SER A 123 4.81 -10.24 -29.63
CA SER A 123 4.93 -9.07 -30.53
C SER A 123 6.03 -8.04 -30.27
N THR A 124 6.80 -8.14 -29.19
CA THR A 124 7.81 -7.11 -28.85
C THR A 124 9.23 -7.59 -29.05
N LEU A 125 10.08 -6.73 -29.63
CA LEU A 125 11.53 -6.94 -29.62
C LEU A 125 12.05 -6.77 -28.19
N PRO A 126 13.19 -7.39 -27.81
CA PRO A 126 13.79 -7.26 -26.48
C PRO A 126 13.92 -5.81 -25.97
N ASP A 127 14.31 -4.89 -26.85
CA ASP A 127 14.48 -3.48 -26.54
C ASP A 127 13.13 -2.84 -26.16
N ASP A 128 12.05 -3.22 -26.85
CA ASP A 128 10.70 -2.73 -26.61
C ASP A 128 10.12 -3.27 -25.28
N GLU A 129 10.51 -4.49 -24.87
CA GLU A 129 10.06 -5.08 -23.61
C GLU A 129 10.60 -4.32 -22.39
N HIS A 130 11.92 -4.06 -22.38
CA HIS A 130 12.58 -3.30 -21.31
C HIS A 130 12.01 -1.88 -21.23
N ASP A 131 11.90 -1.19 -22.37
CA ASP A 131 11.41 0.18 -22.43
C ASP A 131 9.94 0.29 -22.00
N THR A 132 9.11 -0.68 -22.39
CA THR A 132 7.71 -0.75 -21.96
C THR A 132 7.61 -0.95 -20.46
N PHE A 133 8.37 -1.91 -19.91
CA PHE A 133 8.40 -2.18 -18.48
C PHE A 133 8.85 -0.94 -17.69
N CYS A 134 10.00 -0.36 -18.03
CA CYS A 134 10.55 0.81 -17.35
C CYS A 134 9.62 2.03 -17.46
N SER A 135 8.99 2.24 -18.62
CA SER A 135 8.01 3.31 -18.82
C SER A 135 6.78 3.15 -17.94
N ALA A 136 6.25 1.93 -17.82
CA ALA A 136 5.14 1.62 -16.92
C ALA A 136 5.52 1.89 -15.46
N VAL A 137 6.69 1.43 -15.00
CA VAL A 137 7.20 1.70 -13.66
C VAL A 137 7.30 3.21 -13.40
N ARG A 138 7.94 3.97 -14.28
CA ARG A 138 8.16 5.41 -14.15
C ARG A 138 6.86 6.22 -14.17
N ASN A 139 5.83 5.74 -14.88
CA ASN A 139 4.52 6.37 -14.92
C ASN A 139 3.70 6.09 -13.63
N PHE A 140 3.65 4.84 -13.19
CA PHE A 140 2.76 4.43 -12.10
C PHE A 140 3.38 4.62 -10.71
N ARG A 141 4.69 4.42 -10.54
CA ARG A 141 5.37 4.51 -9.24
C ARG A 141 5.14 5.85 -8.53
N PRO A 142 5.25 7.02 -9.19
CA PRO A 142 4.99 8.30 -8.53
C PRO A 142 3.53 8.44 -8.05
N ARG A 143 2.57 7.93 -8.84
CA ARG A 143 1.14 7.99 -8.54
C ARG A 143 0.78 7.08 -7.37
N LEU A 144 1.26 5.83 -7.39
CA LEU A 144 1.12 4.87 -6.29
C LEU A 144 1.78 5.40 -5.01
N SER A 145 2.95 6.05 -5.14
CA SER A 145 3.65 6.67 -4.01
C SER A 145 2.89 7.85 -3.42
N ALA A 146 2.35 8.74 -4.24
CA ALA A 146 1.56 9.88 -3.78
C ALA A 146 0.30 9.40 -3.05
N LEU A 147 -0.45 8.47 -3.65
CA LEU A 147 -1.66 7.91 -3.06
C LEU A 147 -1.36 7.16 -1.76
N GLY A 148 -0.37 6.25 -1.77
CA GLY A 148 0.04 5.50 -0.58
C GLY A 148 0.47 6.42 0.57
N ARG A 149 1.27 7.46 0.29
CA ARG A 149 1.65 8.45 1.32
C ARG A 149 0.45 9.22 1.87
N SER A 150 -0.51 9.59 1.00
CA SER A 150 -1.72 10.29 1.43
C SER A 150 -2.59 9.44 2.36
N GLU A 151 -2.65 8.12 2.12
CA GLU A 151 -3.40 7.14 2.92
C GLU A 151 -2.75 6.88 4.30
N ILE A 152 -1.42 7.03 4.40
CA ILE A 152 -0.67 6.92 5.66
C ILE A 152 -0.75 8.22 6.48
N ALA A 153 -0.87 9.38 5.83
CA ALA A 153 -0.65 10.70 6.44
C ALA A 153 -1.59 11.06 7.60
N SER A 154 -2.74 10.39 7.77
CA SER A 154 -3.58 10.65 8.95
C SER A 154 -4.38 9.45 9.46
N PRO A 155 -4.27 9.11 10.76
CA PRO A 155 -5.18 8.18 11.40
C PRO A 155 -6.63 8.72 11.43
N LYS A 156 -6.83 10.03 11.23
CA LYS A 156 -8.14 10.71 11.29
C LYS A 156 -9.06 10.42 10.08
N ASN A 157 -8.51 10.00 8.94
CA ASN A 157 -9.30 9.75 7.72
C ASN A 157 -10.00 8.37 7.70
N PHE A 158 -9.65 7.47 8.63
CA PHE A 158 -10.19 6.11 8.67
C PHE A 158 -11.67 6.02 9.08
N GLY A 159 -12.12 6.90 9.98
CA GLY A 159 -13.47 6.84 10.56
C GLY A 159 -14.61 7.10 9.57
N ARG A 160 -14.36 7.67 8.38
CA ARG A 160 -15.40 7.96 7.39
C ARG A 160 -15.81 6.76 6.54
N LYS A 161 -14.90 5.81 6.27
CA LYS A 161 -15.19 4.64 5.41
C LYS A 161 -15.82 3.47 6.18
N ILE A 162 -15.39 3.19 7.42
CA ILE A 162 -15.96 2.08 8.22
C ILE A 162 -17.29 2.44 8.87
N PHE A 163 -17.49 3.70 9.28
CA PHE A 163 -18.72 4.17 9.93
C PHE A 163 -19.60 5.05 9.03
N GLY A 164 -19.37 5.00 7.71
CA GLY A 164 -20.20 5.68 6.71
C GLY A 164 -21.62 5.11 6.56
N ILE A 165 -21.94 3.99 7.22
CA ILE A 165 -23.32 3.56 7.46
C ILE A 165 -23.80 4.34 8.69
N GLY A 166 -24.45 5.48 8.42
CA GLY A 166 -24.89 6.42 9.43
C GLY A 166 -25.80 5.79 10.49
N PHE A 167 -25.38 5.90 11.74
CA PHE A 167 -26.34 6.09 12.83
C PHE A 167 -26.56 7.60 12.97
N ARG A 168 -27.59 8.10 12.30
CA ARG A 168 -28.28 9.31 12.75
C ARG A 168 -29.06 8.92 14.01
N PHE A 169 -28.61 9.39 15.16
CA PHE A 169 -29.50 9.65 16.29
C PHE A 169 -30.05 11.06 16.14
#